data_AF-H8GRU4-F1
#
_entry.id   AF-H8GRU4-F1
#
_cell.length_a   1.000
_cell.length_b   1.000
_cell.length_c   1.000
_cell.angle_alpha   90.00
_cell.angle_beta   90.00
_cell.angle_gamma   90.00
#
_symmetry.space_group_name_H-M   'P 1'
#
loop_
_entity.id
_entity.type
_entity.pdbx_description
1 polymer ?
#
loop_
_entity_poly.entity_id
_entity_poly.type
_entity_poly.pdbx_seq_one_letter_code
_entity_poly.pdbx_strand_id
1 'polypeptide(L)'
;MKRLLLTALLLVAAPALAQTAPAQTPAAPVPASPVPVGPMTTSPTPISDEAIFVAYPPTTYAVAFDHVLLEGSVKPGATLSLNGRALDVGGDGLFIEWVPLTRGENVLRLESTLAGVSSARELRVTSTPPMPLNGAAQIVAASALPAADRVAYVLPETPEARAVPLAFSGTPGGRASFRVGDLGPFPMAETAPGRYEGTFLLPALLPAAPVTYTLTAPDGGAASASSAGRLSVTGTGPRVAEVTAAIPGRGVQAGPSVWRNGAGRNYVVYPRTGARTVVVGEDGNTFVVQASGALTLNAPKSTLTLLPEGTPLPRAVFTNIDVRRLGDHSEVRIGLPQKVPFTVEQGLAADGSGASLDLRLFHSVADVDYIVSAFPDPTVRDVRWTQDADGVARVHVDLLGRPWGYDATYEGNTLVLRVRRAPATDARQPLRGRTVVVDPGHGGDELGGAGPLRVPEKGLTLPIALRVAELLRGKGATVVLTRETDVTVPIYDRPLLAEEQNAELLVSIHANALPDGVDPATRRGSGVYYYQPQARALADALQGSLVEKLPDIGNDGVHYQNLALTRPTTQLSVLIETAYLTDKGNLRQLMSGAGRERFAQAIAQGIERFYRDAATGR
;
A
#
# COMPACT_ATOMS: atom_id res chain seq x y z
N MET A 1 54.91 37.81 -15.24
CA MET A 1 55.80 37.49 -16.39
C MET A 1 55.51 36.04 -16.79
N LYS A 2 55.26 35.61 -18.03
CA LYS A 2 54.97 36.26 -19.33
C LYS A 2 53.82 35.45 -19.98
N ARG A 3 52.71 36.08 -20.34
CA ARG A 3 52.12 36.16 -21.71
C ARG A 3 52.43 34.99 -22.67
N LEU A 4 51.36 34.35 -23.15
CA LEU A 4 51.03 34.32 -24.58
C LEU A 4 49.62 34.92 -24.76
N LEU A 5 49.31 35.47 -25.94
CA LEU A 5 48.16 36.37 -26.17
C LEU A 5 47.71 36.32 -27.64
N LEU A 6 46.44 36.69 -27.90
CA LEU A 6 45.66 36.84 -29.17
C LEU A 6 44.43 35.90 -29.16
N THR A 7 43.18 36.26 -29.50
CA THR A 7 42.44 37.55 -29.69
C THR A 7 40.92 37.20 -29.71
N ALA A 8 39.90 38.07 -29.68
CA ALA A 8 39.77 39.54 -29.72
C ALA A 8 38.45 40.01 -29.02
N LEU A 9 38.21 41.32 -29.08
CA LEU A 9 36.99 42.11 -28.83
C LEU A 9 35.62 41.39 -28.76
N LEU A 10 34.86 41.71 -27.71
CA LEU A 10 33.39 41.85 -27.77
C LEU A 10 33.03 43.33 -27.51
N LEU A 11 32.20 43.90 -28.38
CA LEU A 11 31.56 45.20 -28.20
C LEU A 11 30.08 45.01 -27.81
N VAL A 12 29.53 45.95 -27.05
CA VAL A 12 28.17 45.87 -26.50
C VAL A 12 27.11 46.15 -27.59
N ALA A 13 26.09 45.30 -27.65
CA ALA A 13 24.78 45.64 -28.23
C ALA A 13 23.67 44.79 -27.58
N ALA A 14 22.55 45.42 -27.20
CA ALA A 14 21.39 44.71 -26.65
C ALA A 14 20.58 44.01 -27.77
N PRO A 15 19.96 42.85 -27.52
CA PRO A 15 19.04 42.24 -28.47
C PRO A 15 17.68 42.94 -28.43
N ALA A 16 17.20 43.34 -29.61
CA ALA A 16 15.86 43.85 -29.81
C ALA A 16 14.80 42.74 -29.76
N LEU A 17 13.54 43.14 -29.63
CA LEU A 17 12.36 42.28 -29.74
C LEU A 17 12.35 41.49 -31.06
N ALA A 18 12.28 40.17 -30.98
CA ALA A 18 11.92 39.28 -32.08
C ALA A 18 10.60 38.59 -31.75
N GLN A 19 9.60 38.77 -32.61
CA GLN A 19 8.29 38.11 -32.48
C GLN A 19 8.45 36.61 -32.75
N THR A 20 8.04 35.77 -31.79
CA THR A 20 7.85 34.33 -32.02
C THR A 20 6.39 34.05 -32.38
N ALA A 21 6.21 33.21 -33.41
CA ALA A 21 4.90 32.83 -33.93
C ALA A 21 4.07 32.04 -32.90
N PRO A 22 2.72 32.04 -32.99
CA PRO A 22 1.87 31.33 -32.04
C PRO A 22 2.13 29.82 -32.09
N ALA A 23 2.32 29.21 -30.92
CA ALA A 23 2.42 27.77 -30.79
C ALA A 23 1.10 27.10 -31.21
N GLN A 24 1.19 26.15 -32.14
CA GLN A 24 0.05 25.35 -32.57
C GLN A 24 -0.35 24.40 -31.42
N THR A 25 -1.62 24.45 -31.02
CA THR A 25 -2.22 23.47 -30.11
C THR A 25 -2.14 22.07 -30.71
N PRO A 26 -1.71 21.04 -29.96
CA PRO A 26 -1.81 19.66 -30.41
C PRO A 26 -3.27 19.30 -30.66
N ALA A 27 -3.56 18.69 -31.80
CA ALA A 27 -4.91 18.18 -32.09
C ALA A 27 -5.26 17.05 -31.11
N ALA A 28 -6.51 17.02 -30.65
CA ALA A 28 -7.01 15.93 -29.81
C ALA A 28 -6.91 14.59 -30.57
N PRO A 29 -6.56 13.48 -29.89
CA PRO A 29 -6.47 12.18 -30.54
C PRO A 29 -7.86 11.74 -31.04
N VAL A 30 -7.91 11.29 -32.30
CA VAL A 30 -9.12 10.74 -32.90
C VAL A 30 -9.49 9.45 -32.17
N PRO A 31 -10.76 9.26 -31.74
CA PRO A 31 -11.16 8.01 -31.10
C PRO A 31 -11.03 6.85 -32.09
N ALA A 32 -10.28 5.82 -31.70
CA ALA A 32 -10.19 4.59 -32.48
C ALA A 32 -11.57 3.90 -32.50
N SER A 33 -12.00 3.45 -33.68
CA SER A 33 -13.24 2.68 -33.82
C SER A 33 -13.19 1.40 -32.98
N PRO A 34 -14.29 1.00 -32.31
CA PRO A 34 -14.31 -0.21 -31.50
C PRO A 34 -14.05 -1.45 -32.36
N VAL A 35 -13.05 -2.24 -31.98
CA VAL A 35 -12.82 -3.57 -32.55
C VAL A 35 -13.95 -4.49 -32.06
N PRO A 36 -14.67 -5.21 -32.94
CA PRO A 36 -15.70 -6.13 -32.49
C PRO A 36 -15.07 -7.34 -31.77
N VAL A 37 -15.21 -7.40 -30.45
CA VAL A 37 -14.86 -8.58 -29.68
C VAL A 37 -15.96 -9.63 -29.91
N GLY A 38 -15.60 -10.73 -30.57
CA GLY A 38 -16.52 -11.85 -30.81
C GLY A 38 -16.98 -12.54 -29.51
N PRO A 39 -18.04 -13.36 -29.56
CA PRO A 39 -18.56 -14.03 -28.37
C PRO A 39 -17.49 -14.91 -27.72
N MET A 40 -17.19 -14.68 -26.43
CA MET A 40 -16.20 -15.44 -25.65
C MET A 40 -16.70 -16.85 -25.30
N THR A 41 -16.79 -17.74 -26.30
CA THR A 41 -17.29 -19.12 -26.16
C THR A 41 -16.20 -20.19 -26.20
N THR A 42 -14.92 -19.82 -26.15
CA THR A 42 -13.84 -20.80 -26.00
C THR A 42 -13.73 -21.23 -24.55
N SER A 43 -13.99 -22.52 -24.28
CA SER A 43 -13.46 -23.20 -23.10
C SER A 43 -11.95 -22.93 -22.99
N PRO A 44 -11.38 -22.71 -21.80
CA PRO A 44 -9.95 -22.53 -21.68
C PRO A 44 -9.24 -23.78 -22.21
N THR A 45 -8.40 -23.61 -23.23
CA THR A 45 -7.46 -24.64 -23.70
C THR A 45 -6.62 -25.10 -22.51
N PRO A 46 -6.32 -26.41 -22.34
CA PRO A 46 -5.37 -26.85 -21.33
C PRO A 46 -4.06 -26.08 -21.49
N ILE A 47 -3.57 -25.48 -20.40
CA ILE A 47 -2.43 -24.55 -20.42
C ILE A 47 -1.09 -25.30 -20.57
N SER A 48 -1.09 -26.61 -20.32
CA SER A 48 -0.05 -27.52 -20.74
C SER A 48 -0.66 -28.82 -21.27
N ASP A 49 -0.10 -29.33 -22.36
CA ASP A 49 -0.39 -30.65 -22.92
C ASP A 49 0.40 -31.78 -22.24
N GLU A 50 1.18 -31.47 -21.20
CA GLU A 50 1.86 -32.46 -20.35
C GLU A 50 0.86 -33.44 -19.71
N ALA A 51 1.29 -34.67 -19.50
CA ALA A 51 0.47 -35.66 -18.78
C ALA A 51 0.28 -35.30 -17.29
N ILE A 52 1.28 -34.64 -16.69
CA ILE A 52 1.26 -34.07 -15.34
C ILE A 52 2.01 -32.73 -15.40
N PHE A 53 1.29 -31.62 -15.43
CA PHE A 53 1.82 -30.28 -15.24
C PHE A 53 1.77 -29.90 -13.75
N VAL A 54 2.83 -29.28 -13.25
CA VAL A 54 2.89 -28.75 -11.88
C VAL A 54 3.26 -27.27 -11.98
N ALA A 55 2.36 -26.40 -11.53
CA ALA A 55 2.61 -24.97 -11.45
C ALA A 55 3.53 -24.65 -10.27
N TYR A 56 3.24 -25.23 -9.11
CA TYR A 56 4.01 -25.05 -7.89
C TYR A 56 3.90 -26.34 -7.03
N PRO A 57 4.99 -26.75 -6.34
CA PRO A 57 6.30 -26.12 -6.33
C PRO A 57 7.11 -26.47 -7.60
N PRO A 58 8.23 -25.76 -7.88
CA PRO A 58 9.22 -26.20 -8.85
C PRO A 58 9.75 -27.62 -8.56
N THR A 59 10.31 -28.30 -9.58
CA THR A 59 10.81 -29.68 -9.48
C THR A 59 11.80 -29.91 -8.33
N THR A 60 12.58 -28.90 -7.97
CA THR A 60 13.38 -28.85 -6.75
C THR A 60 13.05 -27.56 -6.02
N TYR A 61 12.62 -27.65 -4.76
CA TYR A 61 12.16 -26.51 -3.99
C TYR A 61 12.47 -26.66 -2.49
N ALA A 62 12.56 -25.55 -1.76
CA ALA A 62 12.82 -25.55 -0.33
C ALA A 62 11.84 -24.62 0.39
N VAL A 63 11.27 -25.09 1.50
CA VAL A 63 10.23 -24.38 2.28
C VAL A 63 10.61 -24.27 3.75
N ALA A 64 10.26 -23.16 4.38
CA ALA A 64 10.40 -22.96 5.82
C ALA A 64 9.23 -23.56 6.64
N PHE A 65 8.58 -24.59 6.10
CA PHE A 65 7.31 -25.13 6.59
C PHE A 65 7.34 -26.67 6.63
N ASP A 66 6.48 -27.26 7.45
CA ASP A 66 6.20 -28.70 7.54
C ASP A 66 5.14 -29.17 6.53
N HIS A 67 4.94 -28.37 5.47
CA HIS A 67 3.96 -28.58 4.42
C HIS A 67 4.37 -27.82 3.15
N VAL A 68 3.71 -28.09 2.03
CA VAL A 68 3.81 -27.30 0.80
C VAL A 68 2.48 -27.33 0.06
N LEU A 69 2.13 -26.20 -0.58
CA LEU A 69 1.04 -26.18 -1.56
C LEU A 69 1.49 -27.00 -2.79
N LEU A 70 0.65 -27.89 -3.29
CA LEU A 70 0.92 -28.63 -4.52
C LEU A 70 -0.22 -28.41 -5.50
N GLU A 71 0.08 -27.76 -6.61
CA GLU A 71 -0.93 -27.24 -7.50
C GLU A 71 -0.51 -27.36 -8.97
N GLY A 72 -1.46 -27.75 -9.83
CA GLY A 72 -1.15 -28.23 -11.17
C GLY A 72 -2.36 -28.67 -11.98
N SER A 73 -2.09 -29.34 -13.09
CA SER A 73 -3.10 -30.03 -13.88
C SER A 73 -2.60 -31.32 -14.51
N VAL A 74 -3.49 -32.29 -14.63
CA VAL A 74 -3.34 -33.44 -15.54
C VAL A 74 -4.21 -33.23 -16.78
N LYS A 75 -4.14 -34.16 -17.74
CA LYS A 75 -5.07 -34.15 -18.88
C LYS A 75 -6.52 -34.31 -18.41
N PRO A 76 -7.50 -33.59 -18.98
CA PRO A 76 -8.92 -33.74 -18.64
C PRO A 76 -9.37 -35.20 -18.66
N GLY A 77 -10.10 -35.62 -17.61
CA GLY A 77 -10.54 -37.00 -17.42
C GLY A 77 -9.48 -38.00 -16.94
N ALA A 78 -8.23 -37.59 -16.70
CA ALA A 78 -7.22 -38.44 -16.08
C ALA A 78 -7.42 -38.54 -14.56
N THR A 79 -7.07 -39.68 -13.97
CA THR A 79 -6.89 -39.80 -12.52
C THR A 79 -5.48 -39.35 -12.12
N LEU A 80 -5.29 -38.91 -10.88
CA LEU A 80 -3.99 -38.57 -10.31
C LEU A 80 -3.84 -39.17 -8.91
N SER A 81 -2.61 -39.56 -8.56
CA SER A 81 -2.22 -39.88 -7.19
C SER A 81 -0.90 -39.20 -6.83
N LEU A 82 -0.70 -38.97 -5.53
CA LEU A 82 0.55 -38.51 -4.92
C LEU A 82 1.02 -39.57 -3.91
N ASN A 83 2.21 -40.13 -4.13
CA ASN A 83 2.77 -41.19 -3.29
C ASN A 83 1.78 -42.35 -3.05
N GLY A 84 0.99 -42.70 -4.08
CA GLY A 84 -0.07 -43.72 -4.03
C GLY A 84 -1.41 -43.28 -3.44
N ARG A 85 -1.51 -42.09 -2.81
CA ARG A 85 -2.79 -41.50 -2.38
C ARG A 85 -3.49 -40.86 -3.57
N ALA A 86 -4.70 -41.31 -3.91
CA ALA A 86 -5.53 -40.65 -4.93
C ALA A 86 -5.82 -39.18 -4.55
N LEU A 87 -5.78 -38.29 -5.55
CA LEU A 87 -6.04 -36.85 -5.39
C LEU A 87 -7.40 -36.45 -5.97
N ASP A 88 -7.99 -35.35 -5.47
CA ASP A 88 -9.23 -34.80 -6.00
C ASP A 88 -8.96 -33.92 -7.23
N VAL A 89 -9.06 -34.54 -8.40
CA VAL A 89 -8.91 -33.90 -9.72
C VAL A 89 -10.29 -33.65 -10.32
N GLY A 90 -10.54 -32.42 -10.78
CA GLY A 90 -11.78 -32.14 -11.53
C GLY A 90 -11.79 -32.75 -12.93
N GLY A 91 -12.95 -32.74 -13.58
CA GLY A 91 -13.07 -33.19 -14.98
C GLY A 91 -12.19 -32.40 -15.97
N ASP A 92 -11.77 -31.21 -15.59
CA ASP A 92 -10.82 -30.33 -16.28
C ASP A 92 -9.34 -30.64 -16.00
N GLY A 93 -9.04 -31.63 -15.16
CA GLY A 93 -7.68 -32.02 -14.80
C GLY A 93 -7.06 -31.19 -13.67
N LEU A 94 -7.77 -30.20 -13.11
CA LEU A 94 -7.25 -29.28 -12.09
C LEU A 94 -7.09 -29.94 -10.71
N PHE A 95 -5.94 -29.74 -10.07
CA PHE A 95 -5.68 -30.10 -8.67
C PHE A 95 -4.99 -28.98 -7.89
N ILE A 96 -5.32 -28.90 -6.60
CA ILE A 96 -4.69 -28.09 -5.55
C ILE A 96 -4.77 -28.96 -4.29
N GLU A 97 -3.64 -29.21 -3.66
CA GLU A 97 -3.50 -30.06 -2.48
C GLU A 97 -2.60 -29.37 -1.44
N TRP A 98 -2.94 -29.53 -0.16
CA TRP A 98 -2.08 -29.15 0.95
C TRP A 98 -1.28 -30.38 1.40
N VAL A 99 0.01 -30.42 1.06
CA VAL A 99 0.84 -31.61 1.23
C VAL A 99 1.68 -31.50 2.50
N PRO A 100 1.43 -32.32 3.55
CA PRO A 100 2.30 -32.35 4.71
C PRO A 100 3.67 -32.93 4.35
N LEU A 101 4.72 -32.40 4.97
CA LEU A 101 6.12 -32.76 4.74
C LEU A 101 6.79 -33.19 6.04
N THR A 102 7.77 -34.07 5.91
CA THR A 102 8.74 -34.36 6.98
C THR A 102 9.95 -33.45 6.84
N ARG A 103 10.59 -33.04 7.94
CA ARG A 103 11.82 -32.23 7.89
C ARG A 103 12.92 -32.97 7.10
N GLY A 104 13.54 -32.30 6.14
CA GLY A 104 14.52 -32.87 5.21
C GLY A 104 13.99 -32.94 3.78
N GLU A 105 14.62 -33.75 2.92
CA GLU A 105 14.14 -33.98 1.55
C GLU A 105 12.90 -34.88 1.55
N ASN A 106 11.84 -34.42 0.90
CA ASN A 106 10.64 -35.20 0.62
C ASN A 106 10.56 -35.43 -0.89
N VAL A 107 10.33 -36.67 -1.31
CA VAL A 107 10.02 -37.01 -2.70
C VAL A 107 8.50 -37.06 -2.86
N LEU A 108 7.98 -36.18 -3.72
CA LEU A 108 6.57 -36.11 -4.08
C LEU A 108 6.41 -36.73 -5.47
N ARG A 109 5.99 -38.00 -5.52
CA ARG A 109 5.79 -38.76 -6.74
C ARG A 109 4.33 -38.68 -7.17
N LEU A 110 4.10 -38.00 -8.28
CA LEU A 110 2.81 -37.88 -8.93
C LEU A 110 2.67 -38.93 -10.01
N GLU A 111 1.54 -39.63 -10.05
CA GLU A 111 1.21 -40.63 -11.06
C GLU A 111 -0.19 -40.40 -11.61
N SER A 112 -0.28 -40.14 -12.92
CA SER A 112 -1.52 -39.84 -13.64
C SER A 112 -1.86 -40.95 -14.62
N THR A 113 -3.13 -41.31 -14.75
CA THR A 113 -3.58 -42.33 -15.72
C THR A 113 -4.78 -41.84 -16.53
N LEU A 114 -4.67 -41.90 -17.86
CA LEU A 114 -5.73 -41.58 -18.81
C LEU A 114 -5.90 -42.74 -19.80
N ALA A 115 -7.10 -43.29 -19.93
CA ALA A 115 -7.41 -44.37 -20.87
C ALA A 115 -6.42 -45.57 -20.82
N GLY A 116 -5.91 -45.91 -19.64
CA GLY A 116 -4.94 -46.99 -19.42
C GLY A 116 -3.47 -46.61 -19.68
N VAL A 117 -3.19 -45.39 -20.14
CA VAL A 117 -1.82 -44.86 -20.27
C VAL A 117 -1.47 -44.11 -19.00
N SER A 118 -0.45 -44.59 -18.29
CA SER A 118 0.09 -43.93 -17.09
C SER A 118 1.30 -43.05 -17.40
N SER A 119 1.50 -42.03 -16.59
CA SER A 119 2.67 -41.13 -16.61
C SER A 119 3.03 -40.75 -15.19
N ALA A 120 4.31 -40.47 -14.93
CA ALA A 120 4.79 -40.13 -13.60
C ALA A 120 5.69 -38.88 -13.62
N ARG A 121 5.69 -38.12 -12.53
CA ARG A 121 6.54 -36.95 -12.30
C ARG A 121 6.96 -36.91 -10.83
N GLU A 122 8.24 -36.68 -10.56
CA GLU A 122 8.75 -36.56 -9.19
C GLU A 122 9.20 -35.12 -8.93
N LEU A 123 8.87 -34.61 -7.74
CA LEU A 123 9.33 -33.33 -7.20
C LEU A 123 10.13 -33.61 -5.93
N ARG A 124 11.18 -32.81 -5.68
CA ARG A 124 12.00 -32.87 -4.46
C ARG A 124 11.76 -31.60 -3.65
N VAL A 125 11.10 -31.73 -2.50
CA VAL A 125 10.78 -30.60 -1.62
C VAL A 125 11.52 -30.74 -0.30
N THR A 126 12.47 -29.84 -0.06
CA THR A 126 13.26 -29.79 1.17
C THR A 126 12.53 -28.95 2.22
N SER A 127 11.98 -29.61 3.24
CA SER A 127 11.30 -28.97 4.36
C SER A 127 12.32 -28.59 5.45
N THR A 128 12.42 -27.30 5.73
CA THR A 128 13.28 -26.73 6.78
C THR A 128 12.49 -25.81 7.72
N PRO A 129 11.42 -26.29 8.39
CA PRO A 129 10.72 -25.51 9.39
C PRO A 129 11.70 -25.07 10.50
N PRO A 130 11.58 -23.82 11.01
CA PRO A 130 12.37 -23.35 12.13
C PRO A 130 12.25 -24.32 13.31
N MET A 131 13.36 -25.00 13.65
CA MET A 131 13.40 -25.80 14.85
C MET A 131 13.75 -24.90 16.05
N PRO A 132 13.12 -25.12 17.22
CA PRO A 132 13.70 -24.71 18.48
C PRO A 132 15.15 -25.22 18.54
N LEU A 133 16.09 -24.32 18.84
CA LEU A 133 17.48 -24.69 19.07
C LEU A 133 17.53 -25.55 20.35
N ASN A 134 18.30 -26.64 20.36
CA ASN A 134 18.31 -27.61 21.45
C ASN A 134 19.72 -27.86 21.98
N GLY A 135 19.82 -28.28 23.24
CA GLY A 135 21.09 -28.61 23.90
C GLY A 135 21.83 -27.35 24.37
N ALA A 136 23.10 -27.23 23.99
CA ALA A 136 23.95 -26.11 24.39
C ALA A 136 23.41 -24.74 23.91
N ALA A 137 23.80 -23.69 24.63
CA ALA A 137 23.46 -22.31 24.27
C ALA A 137 23.90 -21.97 22.85
N GLN A 138 22.97 -21.42 22.07
CA GLN A 138 23.16 -20.95 20.71
C GLN A 138 22.36 -19.66 20.53
N ILE A 139 22.88 -18.73 19.74
CA ILE A 139 22.19 -17.49 19.36
C ILE A 139 22.17 -17.39 17.83
N VAL A 140 20.99 -17.17 17.25
CA VAL A 140 20.83 -16.88 15.83
C VAL A 140 21.26 -15.44 15.59
N ALA A 141 22.55 -15.20 15.29
CA ALA A 141 23.12 -13.85 15.20
C ALA A 141 22.34 -12.89 14.28
N ALA A 142 21.79 -13.38 13.17
CA ALA A 142 20.97 -12.59 12.23
C ALA A 142 19.63 -12.09 12.82
N SER A 143 19.20 -12.61 13.97
CA SER A 143 18.00 -12.15 14.69
C SER A 143 18.28 -11.08 15.75
N ALA A 144 19.56 -10.75 16.00
CA ALA A 144 19.97 -9.81 17.03
C ALA A 144 19.66 -8.35 16.64
N LEU A 145 18.81 -7.69 17.43
CA LEU A 145 18.45 -6.28 17.24
C LEU A 145 19.43 -5.34 17.98
N PRO A 146 19.54 -4.05 17.60
CA PRO A 146 19.00 -3.46 16.38
C PRO A 146 19.72 -4.00 15.13
N ALA A 147 18.98 -4.15 14.03
CA ALA A 147 19.53 -4.65 12.76
C ALA A 147 20.31 -3.56 11.97
N ALA A 148 20.15 -2.28 12.34
CA ALA A 148 20.83 -1.13 11.75
C ALA A 148 21.13 -0.08 12.82
N ASP A 149 22.02 0.86 12.52
CA ASP A 149 22.40 1.91 13.48
C ASP A 149 21.21 2.80 13.85
N ARG A 150 21.07 3.06 15.15
CA ARG A 150 20.12 4.03 15.71
C ARG A 150 20.89 5.13 16.46
N VAL A 151 20.67 6.36 16.04
CA VAL A 151 21.38 7.56 16.50
C VAL A 151 20.35 8.52 17.09
N ALA A 152 20.52 8.96 18.33
CA ALA A 152 19.74 10.06 18.88
C ALA A 152 20.61 11.32 18.96
N TYR A 153 20.18 12.41 18.32
CA TYR A 153 20.89 13.69 18.37
C TYR A 153 20.64 14.44 19.69
N VAL A 154 19.43 14.25 20.23
CA VAL A 154 19.02 14.67 21.57
C VAL A 154 18.47 13.45 22.31
N LEU A 155 18.64 13.43 23.63
CA LEU A 155 17.96 12.45 24.48
C LEU A 155 16.44 12.68 24.37
N PRO A 156 15.62 11.70 23.96
CA PRO A 156 14.17 11.86 23.95
C PRO A 156 13.65 12.07 25.38
N GLU A 157 12.62 12.88 25.56
CA GLU A 157 12.14 13.26 26.89
C GLU A 157 11.36 12.14 27.59
N THR A 158 10.55 11.38 26.84
CA THR A 158 9.70 10.32 27.41
C THR A 158 10.41 8.97 27.53
N PRO A 159 10.07 8.15 28.55
CA PRO A 159 10.61 6.78 28.67
C PRO A 159 10.37 5.93 27.42
N GLU A 160 9.20 6.08 26.77
CA GLU A 160 8.80 5.32 25.58
C GLU A 160 9.66 5.68 24.36
N ALA A 161 10.01 6.96 24.18
CA ALA A 161 10.88 7.39 23.08
C ALA A 161 12.36 7.06 23.35
N ARG A 162 12.77 7.02 24.62
CA ARG A 162 14.10 6.53 25.06
C ARG A 162 14.25 5.02 24.99
N ALA A 163 13.15 4.27 24.99
CA ALA A 163 13.16 2.82 24.93
C ALA A 163 13.63 2.31 23.54
N VAL A 164 14.70 1.53 23.57
CA VAL A 164 15.15 0.72 22.44
C VAL A 164 14.78 -0.73 22.73
N PRO A 165 13.84 -1.34 21.99
CA PRO A 165 13.56 -2.76 22.11
C PRO A 165 14.75 -3.56 21.57
N LEU A 166 15.18 -4.55 22.35
CA LEU A 166 16.33 -5.40 22.08
C LEU A 166 15.86 -6.85 22.12
N ALA A 167 16.26 -7.65 21.12
CA ALA A 167 15.81 -9.03 21.01
C ALA A 167 16.81 -9.90 20.25
N PHE A 168 16.77 -11.21 20.51
CA PHE A 168 17.36 -12.25 19.66
C PHE A 168 16.59 -13.58 19.82
N SER A 169 16.81 -14.49 18.88
CA SER A 169 16.37 -15.89 18.95
C SER A 169 17.56 -16.81 19.29
N GLY A 170 17.36 -17.78 20.17
CA GLY A 170 18.39 -18.69 20.69
C GLY A 170 17.83 -19.99 21.26
N THR A 171 18.65 -20.77 21.97
CA THR A 171 18.23 -22.00 22.68
C THR A 171 17.20 -21.66 23.78
N PRO A 172 15.99 -22.26 23.81
CA PRO A 172 14.97 -22.02 24.83
C PRO A 172 15.39 -22.44 26.25
N GLY A 173 14.71 -21.88 27.25
CA GLY A 173 14.87 -22.20 28.67
C GLY A 173 16.15 -21.66 29.33
N GLY A 174 16.98 -20.94 28.58
CA GLY A 174 18.21 -20.32 29.08
C GLY A 174 17.98 -19.00 29.82
N ARG A 175 19.05 -18.50 30.45
CA ARG A 175 19.14 -17.14 31.01
C ARG A 175 19.89 -16.24 30.04
N ALA A 176 19.24 -15.17 29.59
CA ALA A 176 19.81 -14.22 28.65
C ALA A 176 20.11 -12.86 29.28
N SER A 177 21.13 -12.19 28.75
CA SER A 177 21.49 -10.81 29.10
C SER A 177 22.09 -10.07 27.91
N PHE A 178 22.15 -8.74 28.00
CA PHE A 178 22.81 -7.90 27.01
C PHE A 178 23.71 -6.84 27.65
N ARG A 179 24.68 -6.35 26.87
CA ARG A 179 25.46 -5.13 27.14
C ARG A 179 25.29 -4.15 25.99
N VAL A 180 25.44 -2.86 26.27
CA VAL A 180 25.54 -1.81 25.24
C VAL A 180 26.89 -1.11 25.43
N GLY A 181 27.90 -1.54 24.66
CA GLY A 181 29.30 -1.27 24.98
C GLY A 181 29.63 -1.73 26.41
N ASP A 182 30.16 -0.83 27.23
CA ASP A 182 30.52 -1.12 28.62
C ASP A 182 29.33 -1.15 29.59
N LEU A 183 28.12 -0.72 29.16
CA LEU A 183 26.94 -0.70 30.03
C LEU A 183 26.32 -2.09 30.14
N GLY A 184 26.13 -2.58 31.38
CA GLY A 184 25.48 -3.86 31.67
C GLY A 184 26.33 -4.82 32.54
N PRO A 185 25.96 -6.12 32.62
CA PRO A 185 24.92 -6.77 31.83
C PRO A 185 23.52 -6.45 32.36
N PHE A 186 22.56 -6.31 31.45
CA PHE A 186 21.14 -6.17 31.75
C PHE A 186 20.41 -7.49 31.47
N PRO A 187 19.48 -7.94 32.32
CA PRO A 187 18.75 -9.18 32.10
C PRO A 187 17.78 -9.07 30.92
N MET A 188 17.45 -10.21 30.32
CA MET A 188 16.40 -10.36 29.30
C MET A 188 15.39 -11.41 29.74
N ALA A 189 14.16 -11.28 29.26
CA ALA A 189 13.09 -12.25 29.47
C ALA A 189 12.93 -13.15 28.23
N GLU A 190 12.62 -14.42 28.44
CA GLU A 190 12.16 -15.31 27.38
C GLU A 190 10.66 -15.11 27.18
N THR A 191 10.25 -14.41 26.12
CA THR A 191 8.85 -14.03 25.89
C THR A 191 8.07 -15.07 25.07
N ALA A 192 8.79 -15.93 24.35
CA ALA A 192 8.32 -17.18 23.77
C ALA A 192 9.50 -18.17 23.73
N PRO A 193 9.29 -19.50 23.59
CA PRO A 193 10.37 -20.48 23.57
C PRO A 193 11.51 -20.10 22.60
N GLY A 194 12.69 -19.82 23.15
CA GLY A 194 13.88 -19.40 22.41
C GLY A 194 13.88 -17.95 21.90
N ARG A 195 12.89 -17.13 22.25
CA ARG A 195 12.83 -15.70 21.92
C ARG A 195 13.11 -14.87 23.16
N TYR A 196 14.27 -14.22 23.18
CA TYR A 196 14.73 -13.39 24.28
C TYR A 196 14.54 -11.92 23.94
N GLU A 197 13.93 -11.17 24.87
CA GLU A 197 13.62 -9.75 24.70
C GLU A 197 14.01 -8.94 25.94
N GLY A 198 14.37 -7.68 25.70
CA GLY A 198 14.73 -6.70 26.71
C GLY A 198 14.51 -5.29 26.18
N THR A 199 14.68 -4.29 27.05
CA THR A 199 14.62 -2.88 26.68
C THR A 199 15.82 -2.16 27.24
N PHE A 200 16.51 -1.40 26.40
CA PHE A 200 17.54 -0.48 26.83
C PHE A 200 17.00 0.95 26.80
N LEU A 201 17.06 1.66 27.93
CA LEU A 201 16.75 3.08 27.99
C LEU A 201 18.00 3.88 27.62
N LEU A 202 17.92 4.68 26.56
CA LEU A 202 19.04 5.52 26.14
C LEU A 202 19.50 6.45 27.29
N PRO A 203 20.80 6.50 27.62
CA PRO A 203 21.38 7.46 28.55
C PRO A 203 21.60 8.82 27.87
N ALA A 204 21.92 9.87 28.63
CA ALA A 204 22.08 11.23 28.10
C ALA A 204 23.17 11.38 27.03
N LEU A 205 24.23 10.58 27.11
CA LEU A 205 25.28 10.45 26.10
C LEU A 205 25.66 8.98 25.95
N LEU A 206 25.89 8.55 24.72
CA LEU A 206 26.33 7.19 24.38
C LEU A 206 27.19 7.24 23.11
N PRO A 207 28.51 7.02 23.20
CA PRO A 207 29.34 6.77 22.02
C PRO A 207 28.78 5.59 21.22
N ALA A 208 28.93 5.59 19.90
CA ALA A 208 28.39 4.53 19.05
C ALA A 208 28.88 3.15 19.48
N ALA A 209 27.98 2.35 20.09
CA ALA A 209 28.29 1.11 20.78
C ALA A 209 27.47 -0.06 20.21
N PRO A 210 28.05 -1.27 20.08
CA PRO A 210 27.29 -2.46 19.69
C PRO A 210 26.43 -2.94 20.87
N VAL A 211 25.38 -3.70 20.57
CA VAL A 211 24.67 -4.49 21.57
C VAL A 211 25.24 -5.90 21.55
N THR A 212 25.82 -6.34 22.66
CA THR A 212 26.36 -7.71 22.80
C THR A 212 25.42 -8.53 23.66
N TYR A 213 24.97 -9.66 23.13
CA TYR A 213 24.08 -10.61 23.78
C TYR A 213 24.85 -11.80 24.33
N THR A 214 24.43 -12.30 25.49
CA THR A 214 24.92 -13.54 26.08
C THR A 214 23.74 -14.39 26.54
N LEU A 215 23.72 -15.65 26.12
CA LEU A 215 22.75 -16.67 26.53
C LEU A 215 23.50 -17.78 27.27
N THR A 216 23.01 -18.15 28.45
CA THR A 216 23.46 -19.34 29.20
C THR A 216 22.33 -20.36 29.23
N ALA A 217 22.55 -21.53 28.65
CA ALA A 217 21.56 -22.62 28.60
C ALA A 217 21.45 -23.34 29.96
N PRO A 218 20.41 -24.18 30.17
CA PRO A 218 20.23 -24.94 31.41
C PRO A 218 21.41 -25.86 31.79
N ASP A 219 22.19 -26.30 30.81
CA ASP A 219 23.40 -27.13 30.99
C ASP A 219 24.63 -26.31 31.48
N GLY A 220 24.50 -25.00 31.59
CA GLY A 220 25.58 -24.08 31.96
C GLY A 220 26.47 -23.63 30.79
N GLY A 221 26.27 -24.17 29.58
CA GLY A 221 26.93 -23.71 28.37
C GLY A 221 26.51 -22.29 28.02
N ALA A 222 27.42 -21.49 27.44
CA ALA A 222 27.16 -20.10 27.09
C ALA A 222 27.52 -19.78 25.63
N ALA A 223 26.67 -18.99 24.99
CA ALA A 223 26.91 -18.41 23.67
C ALA A 223 26.82 -16.88 23.74
N SER A 224 27.43 -16.19 22.77
CA SER A 224 27.31 -14.74 22.64
C SER A 224 27.28 -14.33 21.17
N ALA A 225 26.59 -13.23 20.90
CA ALA A 225 26.47 -12.62 19.57
C ALA A 225 26.45 -11.10 19.71
N SER A 226 26.61 -10.37 18.60
CA SER A 226 26.44 -8.90 18.57
C SER A 226 25.37 -8.52 17.56
N SER A 227 24.64 -7.44 17.85
CA SER A 227 23.76 -6.78 16.90
C SER A 227 24.55 -6.27 15.70
N ALA A 228 23.90 -6.25 14.53
CA ALA A 228 24.49 -5.63 13.34
C ALA A 228 24.54 -4.10 13.45
N GLY A 229 23.49 -3.51 14.05
CA GLY A 229 23.39 -2.09 14.33
C GLY A 229 24.00 -1.68 15.67
N ARG A 230 24.40 -0.40 15.75
CA ARG A 230 24.93 0.27 16.95
C ARG A 230 23.91 1.24 17.53
N LEU A 231 24.03 1.52 18.82
CA LEU A 231 23.27 2.56 19.52
C LEU A 231 24.18 3.75 19.84
N SER A 232 23.66 4.97 19.68
CA SER A 232 24.36 6.20 20.07
C SER A 232 23.42 7.31 20.50
N VAL A 233 23.93 8.20 21.36
CA VAL A 233 23.30 9.47 21.73
C VAL A 233 24.40 10.53 21.68
N THR A 234 24.33 11.43 20.71
CA THR A 234 25.44 12.33 20.36
C THR A 234 25.42 13.65 21.14
N GLY A 235 24.25 14.10 21.58
CA GLY A 235 24.08 15.40 22.25
C GLY A 235 24.25 16.61 21.34
N THR A 236 24.25 16.43 20.02
CA THR A 236 24.48 17.48 19.00
C THR A 236 23.29 18.42 18.79
N GLY A 237 22.15 18.18 19.44
CA GLY A 237 20.96 19.00 19.26
C GLY A 237 20.12 18.60 18.02
N PRO A 238 18.87 19.09 17.93
CA PRO A 238 18.01 18.82 16.78
C PRO A 238 18.54 19.47 15.50
N ARG A 239 18.20 18.89 14.35
CA ARG A 239 18.52 19.43 13.01
C ARG A 239 17.25 19.76 12.27
N VAL A 240 17.26 20.79 11.43
CA VAL A 240 16.12 21.08 10.54
C VAL A 240 16.32 20.34 9.22
N ALA A 241 15.25 19.77 8.68
CA ALA A 241 15.23 19.16 7.35
C ALA A 241 14.10 19.75 6.51
N GLU A 242 14.31 19.78 5.19
CA GLU A 242 13.29 20.16 4.21
C GLU A 242 12.93 18.94 3.34
N VAL A 243 11.64 18.80 3.01
CA VAL A 243 11.14 17.75 2.10
C VAL A 243 11.54 18.09 0.68
N THR A 244 12.52 17.36 0.14
CA THR A 244 13.07 17.59 -1.21
C THR A 244 12.63 16.55 -2.24
N ALA A 245 12.03 15.44 -1.82
CA ALA A 245 11.42 14.51 -2.77
C ALA A 245 10.28 15.18 -3.57
N ALA A 246 10.23 14.90 -4.86
CA ALA A 246 9.04 15.11 -5.68
C ALA A 246 7.97 14.10 -5.24
N ILE A 247 6.79 14.60 -4.85
CA ILE A 247 5.68 13.77 -4.39
C ILE A 247 4.59 13.83 -5.46
N PRO A 248 4.17 12.69 -6.04
CA PRO A 248 3.27 12.67 -7.18
C PRO A 248 1.86 13.14 -6.79
N GLY A 249 1.22 13.88 -7.69
CA GLY A 249 -0.18 14.27 -7.59
C GLY A 249 -0.54 15.18 -6.42
N ARG A 250 -1.83 15.46 -6.28
CA ARG A 250 -2.43 16.18 -5.14
C ARG A 250 -2.94 15.19 -4.09
N GLY A 251 -3.56 14.09 -4.53
CA GLY A 251 -4.14 13.03 -3.71
C GLY A 251 -3.38 11.70 -3.73
N VAL A 252 -2.30 11.57 -4.52
CA VAL A 252 -1.54 10.32 -4.62
C VAL A 252 -0.58 10.15 -3.45
N GLN A 253 -0.99 9.33 -2.49
CA GLN A 253 -0.26 9.11 -1.24
C GLN A 253 0.77 7.96 -1.40
N ALA A 254 1.92 8.29 -1.98
CA ALA A 254 2.95 7.30 -2.34
C ALA A 254 3.73 6.73 -1.14
N GLY A 255 3.77 5.40 -1.03
CA GLY A 255 4.42 4.66 0.06
C GLY A 255 5.94 4.89 0.23
N PRO A 256 6.73 5.15 -0.84
CA PRO A 256 8.13 5.55 -0.70
C PRO A 256 8.33 6.91 -0.01
N SER A 257 7.32 7.78 -0.01
CA SER A 257 7.43 9.18 0.47
C SER A 257 6.81 9.43 1.85
N VAL A 258 6.13 8.44 2.43
CA VAL A 258 5.34 8.59 3.66
C VAL A 258 6.19 8.47 4.94
N TRP A 259 5.81 9.21 5.99
CA TRP A 259 6.39 9.06 7.33
C TRP A 259 5.53 8.13 8.20
N ARG A 260 6.19 7.33 9.03
CA ARG A 260 5.60 6.16 9.72
C ARG A 260 5.73 6.24 11.23
N ASN A 261 4.82 5.59 11.96
CA ASN A 261 4.87 5.47 13.43
C ASN A 261 5.93 4.43 13.89
N GLY A 262 7.21 4.71 13.63
CA GLY A 262 8.31 3.75 13.71
C GLY A 262 8.76 3.25 12.33
N ALA A 263 10.02 2.83 12.21
CA ALA A 263 10.53 2.20 10.99
C ALA A 263 9.69 0.97 10.62
N GLY A 264 9.32 0.85 9.33
CA GLY A 264 8.49 -0.24 8.82
C GLY A 264 7.01 -0.25 9.25
N ARG A 265 6.56 0.70 10.07
CA ARG A 265 5.18 0.71 10.61
C ARG A 265 4.17 1.44 9.70
N ASN A 266 2.93 1.57 10.19
CA ASN A 266 1.82 2.22 9.51
C ASN A 266 2.09 3.69 9.17
N TYR A 267 1.39 4.14 8.13
CA TYR A 267 1.51 5.44 7.50
C TYR A 267 0.80 6.51 8.35
N VAL A 268 1.42 7.68 8.53
CA VAL A 268 0.87 8.77 9.33
C VAL A 268 0.86 10.08 8.57
N VAL A 269 2.03 10.58 8.16
CA VAL A 269 2.17 11.88 7.48
C VAL A 269 2.55 11.65 6.03
N TYR A 270 1.80 12.27 5.13
CA TYR A 270 2.13 12.37 3.71
C TYR A 270 2.67 13.77 3.45
N PRO A 271 4.01 13.96 3.45
CA PRO A 271 4.60 15.29 3.31
C PRO A 271 4.30 15.91 1.93
N ARG A 272 4.68 17.18 1.77
CA ARG A 272 4.65 17.92 0.50
C ARG A 272 5.97 18.68 0.33
N THR A 273 6.46 18.79 -0.90
CA THR A 273 7.79 19.32 -1.21
C THR A 273 7.95 20.78 -0.73
N GLY A 274 9.09 21.07 -0.09
CA GLY A 274 9.40 22.33 0.59
C GLY A 274 8.88 22.45 2.03
N ALA A 275 8.15 21.45 2.56
CA ALA A 275 7.76 21.43 3.97
C ALA A 275 8.98 21.20 4.87
N ARG A 276 9.06 21.93 5.99
CA ARG A 276 10.17 21.82 6.95
C ARG A 276 9.80 21.06 8.21
N THR A 277 10.73 20.29 8.74
CA THR A 277 10.55 19.48 9.95
C THR A 277 11.81 19.42 10.80
N VAL A 278 11.67 18.92 12.02
CA VAL A 278 12.77 18.72 12.96
C VAL A 278 13.19 17.26 12.95
N VAL A 279 14.49 16.99 12.77
CA VAL A 279 15.14 15.69 12.91
C VAL A 279 15.82 15.63 14.27
N VAL A 280 15.47 14.62 15.06
CA VAL A 280 16.02 14.37 16.41
C VAL A 280 16.93 13.14 16.46
N GLY A 281 17.08 12.43 15.35
CA GLY A 281 17.93 11.25 15.24
C GLY A 281 17.78 10.50 13.92
N GLU A 282 18.31 9.29 13.89
CA GLU A 282 18.31 8.37 12.75
C GLU A 282 18.01 6.94 13.20
N ASP A 283 17.41 6.17 12.30
CA ASP A 283 17.12 4.74 12.46
C ASP A 283 17.31 4.08 11.10
N GLY A 284 18.49 3.49 10.88
CA GLY A 284 18.95 2.95 9.61
C GLY A 284 18.84 3.96 8.45
N ASN A 285 18.01 3.63 7.45
CA ASN A 285 17.76 4.47 6.28
C ASN A 285 16.66 5.53 6.48
N THR A 286 16.30 5.83 7.74
CA THR A 286 15.30 6.85 8.08
C THR A 286 15.86 7.89 9.04
N PHE A 287 15.36 9.11 8.93
CA PHE A 287 15.46 10.13 9.98
C PHE A 287 14.31 9.92 10.97
N VAL A 288 14.59 10.06 12.26
CA VAL A 288 13.57 10.20 13.29
C VAL A 288 13.20 11.67 13.34
N VAL A 289 12.02 12.02 12.82
CA VAL A 289 11.48 13.38 12.82
C VAL A 289 10.57 13.60 14.01
N GLN A 290 10.70 14.73 14.67
CA GLN A 290 9.77 15.18 15.71
C GLN A 290 8.67 16.00 15.02
N ALA A 291 7.44 15.49 15.04
CA ALA A 291 6.26 16.17 14.51
C ALA A 291 5.54 17.01 15.58
N SER A 292 5.61 16.57 16.84
CA SER A 292 5.20 17.35 18.02
C SER A 292 6.01 16.92 19.24
N GLY A 293 5.82 17.58 20.39
CA GLY A 293 6.44 17.17 21.66
C GLY A 293 6.22 15.70 22.03
N ALA A 294 5.07 15.12 21.66
CA ALA A 294 4.69 13.73 21.96
C ALA A 294 4.72 12.78 20.75
N LEU A 295 5.01 13.26 19.54
CA LEU A 295 4.96 12.46 18.31
C LEU A 295 6.27 12.51 17.53
N THR A 296 6.97 11.38 17.51
CA THR A 296 8.10 11.13 16.59
C THR A 296 7.69 10.16 15.49
N LEU A 297 8.16 10.38 14.26
CA LEU A 297 7.90 9.54 13.10
C LEU A 297 9.21 9.19 12.39
N ASN A 298 9.23 8.11 11.61
CA ASN A 298 10.35 7.76 10.74
C ASN A 298 10.08 8.25 9.32
N ALA A 299 10.94 9.15 8.83
CA ALA A 299 10.93 9.69 7.49
C ALA A 299 12.07 9.07 6.66
N PRO A 300 11.85 8.53 5.45
CA PRO A 300 12.94 7.98 4.64
C PRO A 300 13.99 9.05 4.32
N LYS A 301 15.29 8.75 4.50
CA LYS A 301 16.37 9.71 4.26
C LYS A 301 16.37 10.25 2.82
N SER A 302 15.95 9.45 1.86
CA SER A 302 15.75 9.84 0.45
C SER A 302 14.69 10.92 0.21
N THR A 303 13.85 11.25 1.20
CA THR A 303 12.77 12.24 1.08
C THR A 303 13.11 13.61 1.68
N LEU A 304 14.21 13.69 2.43
CA LEU A 304 14.58 14.85 3.24
C LEU A 304 16.02 15.27 2.97
N THR A 305 16.26 16.58 2.93
CA THR A 305 17.61 17.15 2.96
C THR A 305 17.80 17.90 4.27
N LEU A 306 18.86 17.56 5.03
CA LEU A 306 19.26 18.30 6.23
C LEU A 306 19.73 19.70 5.83
N LEU A 307 19.19 20.72 6.48
CA LEU A 307 19.63 22.09 6.36
C LEU A 307 20.87 22.36 7.25
N PRO A 308 21.60 23.47 7.02
CA PRO A 308 22.75 23.84 7.86
C PRO A 308 22.42 23.87 9.35
N GLU A 309 23.40 23.55 10.18
CA GLU A 309 23.26 23.69 11.63
C GLU A 309 23.02 25.16 12.02
N GLY A 310 22.24 25.38 13.08
CA GLY A 310 21.76 26.72 13.44
C GLY A 310 20.59 27.26 12.60
N THR A 311 20.08 26.50 11.60
CA THR A 311 18.80 26.84 10.95
C THR A 311 17.68 26.90 12.01
N PRO A 312 16.89 28.00 12.08
CA PRO A 312 15.80 28.12 13.03
C PRO A 312 14.79 26.99 12.91
N LEU A 313 14.30 26.48 14.04
CA LEU A 313 13.26 25.45 14.06
C LEU A 313 12.01 25.95 13.31
N PRO A 314 11.34 25.08 12.52
CA PRO A 314 10.12 25.47 11.83
C PRO A 314 9.05 25.88 12.84
N ARG A 315 8.43 27.03 12.60
CA ARG A 315 7.26 27.52 13.33
C ARG A 315 6.43 28.36 12.36
N ALA A 316 5.20 27.95 12.09
CA ALA A 316 4.28 28.64 11.19
C ALA A 316 3.09 29.17 11.99
N VAL A 317 3.06 30.48 12.20
CA VAL A 317 1.88 31.17 12.75
C VAL A 317 0.96 31.53 11.58
N PHE A 318 -0.30 31.14 11.62
CA PHE A 318 -1.30 31.51 10.62
C PHE A 318 -2.50 32.20 11.29
N THR A 319 -3.01 33.25 10.65
CA THR A 319 -4.00 34.17 11.23
C THR A 319 -5.33 34.23 10.48
N ASN A 320 -5.43 33.55 9.34
CA ASN A 320 -6.61 33.61 8.48
C ASN A 320 -6.92 32.25 7.84
N ILE A 321 -8.22 31.96 7.72
CA ILE A 321 -8.74 30.84 6.93
C ILE A 321 -9.81 31.39 5.98
N ASP A 322 -9.73 31.01 4.71
CA ASP A 322 -10.64 31.46 3.63
C ASP A 322 -11.33 30.23 3.01
N VAL A 323 -12.67 30.23 2.99
CA VAL A 323 -13.49 29.13 2.47
C VAL A 323 -14.19 29.59 1.19
N ARG A 324 -13.78 29.00 0.06
CA ARG A 324 -14.28 29.33 -1.27
C ARG A 324 -15.17 28.23 -1.83
N ARG A 325 -16.29 28.65 -2.40
CA ARG A 325 -17.14 27.79 -3.22
C ARG A 325 -16.70 27.86 -4.68
N LEU A 326 -16.40 26.71 -5.28
CA LEU A 326 -16.13 26.58 -6.71
C LEU A 326 -17.16 25.64 -7.38
N GLY A 327 -16.96 25.34 -8.66
CA GLY A 327 -17.94 24.67 -9.52
C GLY A 327 -18.34 23.29 -9.01
N ASP A 328 -17.38 22.37 -8.92
CA ASP A 328 -17.53 20.96 -8.52
C ASP A 328 -16.95 20.64 -7.13
N HIS A 329 -16.26 21.58 -6.50
CA HIS A 329 -15.64 21.44 -5.20
C HIS A 329 -15.69 22.74 -4.39
N SER A 330 -15.26 22.66 -3.14
CA SER A 330 -15.04 23.79 -2.24
C SER A 330 -13.61 23.75 -1.73
N GLU A 331 -13.01 24.92 -1.48
CA GLU A 331 -11.65 25.05 -0.98
C GLU A 331 -11.62 25.64 0.43
N VAL A 332 -10.89 25.02 1.36
CA VAL A 332 -10.49 25.63 2.64
C VAL A 332 -9.01 25.99 2.51
N ARG A 333 -8.69 27.28 2.63
CA ARG A 333 -7.38 27.85 2.30
C ARG A 333 -6.75 28.45 3.55
N ILE A 334 -5.57 27.95 3.91
CA ILE A 334 -4.81 28.34 5.11
C ILE A 334 -3.52 29.02 4.67
N GLY A 335 -3.40 30.32 4.93
CA GLY A 335 -2.21 31.11 4.58
C GLY A 335 -1.09 30.90 5.59
N LEU A 336 0.01 30.23 5.20
CA LEU A 336 1.15 29.97 6.08
C LEU A 336 2.38 30.79 5.65
N PRO A 337 3.25 31.21 6.59
CA PRO A 337 4.51 31.89 6.26
C PRO A 337 5.54 30.94 5.65
N GLN A 338 5.44 29.63 5.94
CA GLN A 338 6.27 28.57 5.39
C GLN A 338 5.47 27.26 5.33
N LYS A 339 5.85 26.36 4.41
CA LYS A 339 5.22 25.03 4.32
C LYS A 339 5.57 24.17 5.53
N VAL A 340 4.57 23.49 6.05
CA VAL A 340 4.68 22.53 7.16
C VAL A 340 4.16 21.15 6.77
N PRO A 341 4.59 20.07 7.46
CA PRO A 341 3.98 18.76 7.34
C PRO A 341 2.58 18.78 7.96
N PHE A 342 1.67 17.96 7.43
CA PHE A 342 0.30 17.86 7.94
C PHE A 342 -0.27 16.45 7.78
N THR A 343 -1.32 16.12 8.54
CA THR A 343 -2.26 15.03 8.21
C THR A 343 -3.62 15.59 7.80
N VAL A 344 -4.39 14.78 7.07
CA VAL A 344 -5.83 14.98 6.89
C VAL A 344 -6.50 13.70 7.36
N GLU A 345 -7.32 13.77 8.40
CA GLU A 345 -8.04 12.63 8.95
C GLU A 345 -9.54 12.80 8.69
N GLN A 346 -10.18 11.74 8.19
CA GLN A 346 -11.61 11.78 7.87
C GLN A 346 -12.44 11.24 9.04
N GLY A 347 -13.27 12.11 9.62
CA GLY A 347 -14.32 11.72 10.53
C GLY A 347 -15.61 11.36 9.79
N LEU A 348 -16.34 10.37 10.29
CA LEU A 348 -17.72 10.07 9.90
C LEU A 348 -18.57 10.01 11.18
N ALA A 349 -19.74 10.65 11.16
CA ALA A 349 -20.70 10.53 12.25
C ALA A 349 -21.23 9.08 12.34
N ALA A 350 -21.44 8.58 13.55
CA ALA A 350 -21.86 7.19 13.78
C ALA A 350 -23.27 6.88 13.24
N ASP A 351 -24.12 7.90 13.14
CA ASP A 351 -25.45 7.85 12.52
C ASP A 351 -25.42 8.09 11.00
N GLY A 352 -24.24 8.30 10.41
CA GLY A 352 -24.04 8.60 9.00
C GLY A 352 -24.44 10.02 8.56
N SER A 353 -24.93 10.87 9.48
CA SER A 353 -25.52 12.18 9.16
C SER A 353 -24.53 13.28 8.75
N GLY A 354 -23.24 13.07 9.02
CA GLY A 354 -22.19 14.05 8.77
C GLY A 354 -20.82 13.41 8.56
N ALA A 355 -19.91 14.21 8.00
CA ALA A 355 -18.50 13.89 7.85
C ALA A 355 -17.66 15.10 8.25
N SER A 356 -16.40 14.87 8.63
CA SER A 356 -15.42 15.93 8.86
C SER A 356 -14.09 15.61 8.19
N LEU A 357 -13.30 16.66 7.96
CA LEU A 357 -11.89 16.55 7.60
C LEU A 357 -11.09 17.36 8.63
N ASP A 358 -10.26 16.66 9.40
CA ASP A 358 -9.39 17.22 10.43
C ASP A 358 -7.98 17.38 9.86
N LEU A 359 -7.59 18.63 9.57
CA LEU A 359 -6.25 18.98 9.13
C LEU A 359 -5.39 19.25 10.35
N ARG A 360 -4.44 18.38 10.68
CA ARG A 360 -3.44 18.66 11.73
C ARG A 360 -2.17 19.17 11.08
N LEU A 361 -1.81 20.42 11.38
CA LEU A 361 -0.60 21.09 10.92
C LEU A 361 0.46 20.99 12.01
N PHE A 362 1.58 20.35 11.69
CA PHE A 362 2.73 20.27 12.60
C PHE A 362 3.58 21.54 12.50
N HIS A 363 4.45 21.77 13.48
CA HIS A 363 5.29 22.97 13.57
C HIS A 363 4.49 24.28 13.42
N SER A 364 3.25 24.32 13.91
CA SER A 364 2.27 25.37 13.62
C SER A 364 1.54 25.91 14.85
N VAL A 365 1.18 27.19 14.79
CA VAL A 365 0.35 27.87 15.79
C VAL A 365 -0.80 28.58 15.09
N ALA A 366 -2.02 28.29 15.52
CA ALA A 366 -3.20 29.00 15.07
C ALA A 366 -3.39 30.28 15.91
N ASP A 367 -3.39 31.42 15.24
CA ASP A 367 -3.58 32.75 15.81
C ASP A 367 -4.69 33.45 15.00
N VAL A 368 -5.79 32.71 14.77
CA VAL A 368 -6.78 33.00 13.73
C VAL A 368 -7.91 33.87 14.28
N ASP A 369 -7.81 35.17 14.00
CA ASP A 369 -8.81 36.19 14.37
C ASP A 369 -10.12 36.08 13.59
N TYR A 370 -10.07 35.62 12.33
CA TYR A 370 -11.26 35.51 11.48
C TYR A 370 -11.18 34.39 10.43
N ILE A 371 -12.36 33.83 10.15
CA ILE A 371 -12.62 32.89 9.07
C ILE A 371 -13.61 33.53 8.11
N VAL A 372 -13.27 33.64 6.83
CA VAL A 372 -14.18 34.17 5.79
C VAL A 372 -14.74 33.01 5.00
N SER A 373 -16.07 32.90 4.93
CA SER A 373 -16.76 31.81 4.24
C SER A 373 -17.75 32.34 3.19
N ALA A 374 -17.57 31.92 1.94
CA ALA A 374 -18.47 32.25 0.83
C ALA A 374 -19.82 31.50 0.95
N PHE A 375 -20.75 32.06 1.72
CA PHE A 375 -21.98 31.39 2.13
C PHE A 375 -23.18 31.56 1.16
N PRO A 376 -24.08 30.56 1.05
CA PRO A 376 -23.96 29.20 1.56
C PRO A 376 -23.16 28.29 0.63
N ASP A 377 -22.27 27.49 1.23
CA ASP A 377 -21.54 26.43 0.55
C ASP A 377 -22.29 25.08 0.65
N PRO A 378 -22.43 24.32 -0.45
CA PRO A 378 -23.17 23.05 -0.49
C PRO A 378 -22.31 21.82 -0.13
N THR A 379 -21.13 21.98 0.46
CA THR A 379 -20.21 20.89 0.79
C THR A 379 -19.54 21.10 2.14
N VAL A 380 -18.95 22.27 2.38
CA VAL A 380 -18.42 22.69 3.68
C VAL A 380 -19.52 23.37 4.49
N ARG A 381 -19.84 22.81 5.66
CA ARG A 381 -20.85 23.34 6.58
C ARG A 381 -20.29 24.45 7.47
N ASP A 382 -19.12 24.20 8.05
CA ASP A 382 -18.46 25.07 9.02
C ASP A 382 -16.95 24.76 9.03
N VAL A 383 -16.14 25.73 9.47
CA VAL A 383 -14.70 25.56 9.65
C VAL A 383 -14.29 26.17 10.98
N ARG A 384 -13.61 25.39 11.80
CA ARG A 384 -13.19 25.73 13.16
C ARG A 384 -11.71 25.39 13.34
N TRP A 385 -11.07 25.94 14.36
CA TRP A 385 -9.66 25.64 14.66
C TRP A 385 -9.43 25.38 16.15
N THR A 386 -8.40 24.59 16.46
CA THR A 386 -7.89 24.36 17.82
C THR A 386 -6.37 24.35 17.83
N GLN A 387 -5.76 24.75 18.95
CA GLN A 387 -4.37 24.45 19.24
C GLN A 387 -4.33 23.17 20.07
N ASP A 388 -3.94 22.05 19.46
CA ASP A 388 -3.98 20.72 20.10
C ASP A 388 -2.84 20.54 21.11
N ALA A 389 -1.68 21.11 20.80
CA ALA A 389 -0.47 21.17 21.62
C ALA A 389 0.41 22.32 21.11
N ASP A 390 1.48 22.70 21.82
CA ASP A 390 2.46 23.62 21.22
C ASP A 390 3.04 23.02 19.92
N GLY A 391 3.14 23.86 18.89
CA GLY A 391 3.51 23.44 17.54
C GLY A 391 2.51 22.51 16.81
N VAL A 392 1.31 22.24 17.35
CA VAL A 392 0.27 21.46 16.64
C VAL A 392 -1.05 22.23 16.61
N ALA A 393 -1.39 22.73 15.43
CA ALA A 393 -2.68 23.35 15.16
C ALA A 393 -3.58 22.39 14.39
N ARG A 394 -4.88 22.42 14.65
CA ARG A 394 -5.90 21.66 13.90
C ARG A 394 -6.90 22.62 13.27
N VAL A 395 -7.21 22.41 11.99
CA VAL A 395 -8.36 23.00 11.31
C VAL A 395 -9.38 21.90 11.08
N HIS A 396 -10.52 22.01 11.75
CA HIS A 396 -11.64 21.09 11.67
C HIS A 396 -12.65 21.61 10.64
N VAL A 397 -12.90 20.82 9.60
CA VAL A 397 -13.83 21.15 8.53
C VAL A 397 -15.05 20.24 8.64
N ASP A 398 -16.18 20.80 9.04
CA ASP A 398 -17.47 20.11 9.04
C ASP A 398 -18.03 20.06 7.62
N LEU A 399 -18.54 18.90 7.20
CA LEU A 399 -19.14 18.71 5.89
C LEU A 399 -20.66 18.47 5.99
N LEU A 400 -21.40 18.93 4.98
CA LEU A 400 -22.85 18.67 4.84
C LEU A 400 -23.17 17.22 4.42
N GLY A 401 -22.15 16.42 4.09
CA GLY A 401 -22.28 15.03 3.70
C GLY A 401 -20.92 14.40 3.42
N ARG A 402 -20.90 13.14 2.99
CA ARG A 402 -19.65 12.44 2.65
C ARG A 402 -18.99 13.10 1.42
N PRO A 403 -17.67 13.42 1.48
CA PRO A 403 -16.97 13.97 0.33
C PRO A 403 -16.83 12.90 -0.76
N TRP A 404 -16.87 13.34 -2.02
CA TRP A 404 -16.65 12.46 -3.19
C TRP A 404 -15.18 12.40 -3.62
N GLY A 405 -14.30 12.76 -2.69
CA GLY A 405 -12.89 12.99 -2.90
C GLY A 405 -12.42 14.25 -2.20
N TYR A 406 -11.15 14.30 -1.83
CA TYR A 406 -10.48 15.49 -1.33
C TYR A 406 -8.99 15.48 -1.71
N ASP A 407 -8.36 16.65 -1.77
CA ASP A 407 -6.91 16.77 -1.80
C ASP A 407 -6.42 17.88 -0.86
N ALA A 408 -5.18 17.78 -0.42
CA ALA A 408 -4.52 18.81 0.37
C ALA A 408 -3.11 19.02 -0.18
N THR A 409 -2.86 20.22 -0.70
CA THR A 409 -1.58 20.58 -1.32
C THR A 409 -1.32 22.08 -1.23
N TYR A 410 -0.11 22.51 -1.59
CA TYR A 410 0.35 23.89 -1.44
C TYR A 410 0.28 24.69 -2.74
N GLU A 411 -0.36 25.85 -2.68
CA GLU A 411 -0.26 26.93 -3.67
C GLU A 411 0.65 28.03 -3.13
N GLY A 412 1.90 28.06 -3.58
CA GLY A 412 2.95 28.83 -2.89
C GLY A 412 3.12 28.29 -1.46
N ASN A 413 2.79 29.11 -0.45
CA ASN A 413 2.71 28.70 0.95
C ASN A 413 1.26 28.59 1.49
N THR A 414 0.24 28.78 0.64
CA THR A 414 -1.15 28.53 1.06
C THR A 414 -1.41 27.03 1.02
N LEU A 415 -1.75 26.41 2.15
CA LEU A 415 -2.28 25.05 2.16
C LEU A 415 -3.75 25.10 1.73
N VAL A 416 -4.08 24.40 0.65
CA VAL A 416 -5.42 24.33 0.09
C VAL A 416 -5.96 22.92 0.27
N LEU A 417 -7.00 22.77 1.07
CA LEU A 417 -7.85 21.59 1.10
C LEU A 417 -8.94 21.75 0.05
N ARG A 418 -9.02 20.84 -0.91
CA ARG A 418 -10.15 20.71 -1.83
C ARG A 418 -11.09 19.62 -1.36
N VAL A 419 -12.38 19.90 -1.31
CA VAL A 419 -13.42 18.92 -0.96
C VAL A 419 -14.40 18.82 -2.11
N ARG A 420 -14.44 17.65 -2.76
CA ARG A 420 -15.28 17.40 -3.93
C ARG A 420 -16.73 17.18 -3.53
N ARG A 421 -17.63 17.88 -4.20
CA ARG A 421 -19.08 17.76 -4.02
C ARG A 421 -19.59 16.44 -4.61
N ALA A 422 -20.65 15.90 -4.01
CA ALA A 422 -21.43 14.83 -4.63
C ALA A 422 -21.95 15.26 -6.02
N PRO A 423 -21.79 14.42 -7.06
CA PRO A 423 -22.22 14.76 -8.41
C PRO A 423 -23.75 14.66 -8.52
N ALA A 424 -24.39 15.68 -9.10
CA ALA A 424 -25.84 15.67 -9.32
C ALA A 424 -26.20 14.53 -10.28
N THR A 425 -26.99 13.57 -9.81
CA THR A 425 -27.19 12.26 -10.45
C THR A 425 -28.68 11.94 -10.57
N ASP A 426 -29.14 11.58 -11.78
CA ASP A 426 -30.49 11.07 -12.00
C ASP A 426 -30.56 9.59 -11.61
N ALA A 427 -31.34 9.24 -10.59
CA ALA A 427 -31.52 7.86 -10.16
C ALA A 427 -32.04 6.93 -11.27
N ARG A 428 -32.65 7.43 -12.36
CA ARG A 428 -33.06 6.61 -13.51
C ARG A 428 -31.91 6.30 -14.47
N GLN A 429 -30.91 7.18 -14.57
CA GLN A 429 -29.72 7.04 -15.42
C GLN A 429 -28.44 7.34 -14.61
N PRO A 430 -28.16 6.59 -13.52
CA PRO A 430 -27.23 7.01 -12.48
C PRO A 430 -25.76 7.07 -12.93
N LEU A 431 -25.43 6.43 -14.05
CA LEU A 431 -24.08 6.43 -14.65
C LEU A 431 -23.87 7.49 -15.72
N ARG A 432 -24.92 8.21 -16.14
CA ARG A 432 -24.84 9.15 -17.26
C ARG A 432 -23.96 10.37 -16.92
N GLY A 433 -22.87 10.55 -17.65
CA GLY A 433 -21.94 11.66 -17.42
C GLY A 433 -21.14 11.52 -16.12
N ARG A 434 -20.96 10.29 -15.63
CA ARG A 434 -20.03 9.94 -14.55
C ARG A 434 -18.69 9.52 -15.14
N THR A 435 -17.59 9.83 -14.46
CA THR A 435 -16.23 9.43 -14.90
C THR A 435 -15.66 8.38 -13.97
N VAL A 436 -15.38 7.20 -14.49
CA VAL A 436 -14.84 6.06 -13.73
C VAL A 436 -13.50 5.64 -14.34
N VAL A 437 -12.45 5.55 -13.52
CA VAL A 437 -11.25 4.81 -13.91
C VAL A 437 -11.40 3.36 -13.46
N VAL A 438 -11.23 2.45 -14.41
CA VAL A 438 -11.11 1.02 -14.15
C VAL A 438 -9.64 0.63 -14.32
N ASP A 439 -9.08 -0.04 -13.34
CA ASP A 439 -7.67 -0.43 -13.32
C ASP A 439 -7.56 -1.97 -13.36
N PRO A 440 -7.24 -2.59 -14.51
CA PRO A 440 -6.94 -4.01 -14.55
C PRO A 440 -5.56 -4.25 -13.91
N GLY A 441 -5.56 -4.98 -12.78
CA GLY A 441 -4.37 -5.24 -11.98
C GLY A 441 -3.21 -5.81 -12.79
N HIS A 442 -1.98 -5.45 -12.40
CA HIS A 442 -0.71 -5.91 -12.99
C HIS A 442 -0.60 -5.60 -14.50
N GLY A 443 0.17 -6.36 -15.28
CA GLY A 443 0.34 -6.17 -16.73
C GLY A 443 1.81 -6.15 -17.19
N GLY A 444 2.07 -6.61 -18.42
CA GLY A 444 3.43 -6.75 -18.96
C GLY A 444 4.24 -7.75 -18.13
N ASP A 445 5.36 -7.32 -17.56
CA ASP A 445 6.21 -8.17 -16.72
C ASP A 445 5.59 -8.47 -15.34
N GLU A 446 4.62 -7.65 -14.87
CA GLU A 446 3.84 -7.93 -13.68
C GLU A 446 2.79 -9.02 -14.00
N LEU A 447 3.08 -10.28 -13.67
CA LEU A 447 2.13 -11.40 -13.87
C LEU A 447 0.94 -11.37 -12.90
N GLY A 448 1.17 -10.84 -11.70
CA GLY A 448 0.28 -10.95 -10.55
C GLY A 448 0.34 -12.31 -9.86
N GLY A 449 -0.71 -12.64 -9.11
CA GLY A 449 -0.88 -13.96 -8.53
C GLY A 449 -0.91 -15.06 -9.60
N ALA A 450 -0.45 -16.25 -9.21
CA ALA A 450 -0.52 -17.45 -10.01
C ALA A 450 -1.06 -18.58 -9.11
N GLY A 451 -2.14 -19.23 -9.54
CA GLY A 451 -2.63 -20.48 -8.94
C GLY A 451 -2.20 -21.71 -9.76
N PRO A 452 -2.87 -22.89 -9.61
CA PRO A 452 -2.46 -24.23 -10.08
C PRO A 452 -2.07 -24.37 -11.55
N LEU A 453 -2.38 -23.39 -12.38
CA LEU A 453 -2.17 -23.44 -13.81
C LEU A 453 -1.13 -22.44 -14.30
N ARG A 454 -0.49 -21.68 -13.40
CA ARG A 454 0.29 -20.49 -13.73
C ARG A 454 -0.45 -19.51 -14.66
N VAL A 455 -1.78 -19.49 -14.65
CA VAL A 455 -2.55 -18.43 -15.31
C VAL A 455 -2.13 -17.12 -14.65
N PRO A 456 -1.51 -16.19 -15.39
CA PRO A 456 -1.17 -14.90 -14.82
C PRO A 456 -2.45 -14.14 -14.50
N GLU A 457 -2.62 -13.69 -13.26
CA GLU A 457 -3.74 -12.86 -12.81
C GLU A 457 -4.04 -11.73 -13.81
N LYS A 458 -3.01 -11.08 -14.36
CA LYS A 458 -3.11 -10.03 -15.39
C LYS A 458 -3.98 -10.39 -16.61
N GLY A 459 -4.06 -11.68 -16.95
CA GLY A 459 -4.82 -12.23 -18.09
C GLY A 459 -6.26 -12.62 -17.72
N LEU A 460 -6.57 -12.70 -16.42
CA LEU A 460 -7.92 -12.87 -15.89
C LEU A 460 -8.58 -11.51 -15.63
N THR A 461 -7.82 -10.56 -15.08
CA THR A 461 -8.31 -9.21 -14.72
C THR A 461 -8.60 -8.34 -15.93
N LEU A 462 -7.72 -8.35 -16.94
CA LEU A 462 -7.89 -7.55 -18.17
C LEU A 462 -9.24 -7.78 -18.88
N PRO A 463 -9.63 -9.01 -19.26
CA PRO A 463 -10.92 -9.24 -19.93
C PRO A 463 -12.13 -8.91 -19.05
N ILE A 464 -12.05 -9.06 -17.72
CA ILE A 464 -13.11 -8.61 -16.80
C ILE A 464 -13.21 -7.07 -16.84
N ALA A 465 -12.08 -6.37 -16.73
CA ALA A 465 -12.03 -4.90 -16.70
C ALA A 465 -12.48 -4.26 -18.02
N LEU A 466 -12.04 -4.79 -19.18
CA LEU A 466 -12.53 -4.39 -20.50
C LEU A 466 -14.07 -4.50 -20.57
N ARG A 467 -14.61 -5.62 -20.10
CA ARG A 467 -16.05 -5.86 -20.11
C ARG A 467 -16.84 -4.98 -19.12
N VAL A 468 -16.28 -4.70 -17.95
CA VAL A 468 -16.83 -3.69 -17.02
C VAL A 468 -16.89 -2.32 -17.71
N ALA A 469 -15.82 -1.92 -18.41
CA ALA A 469 -15.78 -0.65 -19.12
C ALA A 469 -16.86 -0.57 -20.23
N GLU A 470 -17.06 -1.62 -21.02
CA GLU A 470 -18.16 -1.69 -21.99
C GLU A 470 -19.55 -1.52 -21.35
N LEU A 471 -19.82 -2.26 -20.27
CA LEU A 471 -21.12 -2.26 -19.58
C LEU A 471 -21.44 -0.88 -18.96
N LEU A 472 -20.43 -0.21 -18.40
CA LEU A 472 -20.54 1.14 -17.86
C LEU A 472 -20.68 2.21 -18.97
N ARG A 473 -19.88 2.11 -20.04
CA ARG A 473 -19.98 2.99 -21.24
C ARG A 473 -21.37 2.89 -21.87
N GLY A 474 -21.92 1.67 -22.00
CA GLY A 474 -23.29 1.42 -22.48
C GLY A 474 -24.40 2.00 -21.61
N LYS A 475 -24.12 2.36 -20.35
CA LYS A 475 -25.02 3.06 -19.43
C LYS A 475 -24.75 4.57 -19.34
N GLY A 476 -23.86 5.09 -20.19
CA GLY A 476 -23.58 6.52 -20.34
C GLY A 476 -22.43 7.08 -19.48
N ALA A 477 -21.63 6.22 -18.84
CA ALA A 477 -20.42 6.66 -18.15
C ALA A 477 -19.25 6.88 -19.12
N THR A 478 -18.41 7.87 -18.80
CA THR A 478 -17.05 7.97 -19.35
C THR A 478 -16.17 7.00 -18.57
N VAL A 479 -15.63 5.97 -19.25
CA VAL A 479 -14.71 5.02 -18.61
C VAL A 479 -13.34 5.10 -19.24
N VAL A 480 -12.34 5.37 -18.39
CA VAL A 480 -10.92 5.33 -18.73
C VAL A 480 -10.32 4.08 -18.11
N LEU A 481 -9.50 3.36 -18.88
CA LEU A 481 -8.78 2.19 -18.42
C LEU A 481 -7.31 2.55 -18.20
N THR A 482 -6.69 2.08 -17.11
CA THR A 482 -5.23 2.29 -16.90
C THR A 482 -4.39 1.54 -17.94
N ARG A 483 -4.90 0.41 -18.44
CA ARG A 483 -4.40 -0.32 -19.62
C ARG A 483 -5.55 -1.00 -20.35
N GLU A 484 -5.50 -1.03 -21.69
CA GLU A 484 -6.43 -1.81 -22.53
C GLU A 484 -5.77 -3.09 -23.10
N THR A 485 -4.46 -3.25 -22.88
CA THR A 485 -3.63 -4.36 -23.39
C THR A 485 -2.74 -4.95 -22.28
N ASP A 486 -1.95 -5.98 -22.63
CA ASP A 486 -0.94 -6.55 -21.73
C ASP A 486 0.35 -5.70 -21.74
N VAL A 487 0.33 -4.62 -20.95
CA VAL A 487 1.45 -3.68 -20.77
C VAL A 487 1.64 -3.36 -19.29
N THR A 488 2.88 -3.11 -18.88
CA THR A 488 3.19 -2.68 -17.51
C THR A 488 2.82 -1.21 -17.32
N VAL A 489 2.07 -0.92 -16.24
CA VAL A 489 1.71 0.44 -15.82
C VAL A 489 2.21 0.63 -14.39
N PRO A 490 3.16 1.55 -14.13
CA PRO A 490 3.68 1.78 -12.79
C PRO A 490 2.57 2.07 -11.77
N ILE A 491 2.71 1.51 -10.57
CA ILE A 491 1.64 1.48 -9.56
C ILE A 491 1.10 2.86 -9.13
N TYR A 492 1.90 3.92 -9.28
CA TYR A 492 1.50 5.31 -8.97
C TYR A 492 0.97 6.08 -10.18
N ASP A 493 1.21 5.62 -11.40
CA ASP A 493 0.66 6.24 -12.62
C ASP A 493 -0.83 5.91 -12.75
N ARG A 494 -1.25 4.73 -12.28
CA ARG A 494 -2.64 4.26 -12.20
C ARG A 494 -3.57 5.25 -11.45
N PRO A 495 -3.28 5.69 -10.20
CA PRO A 495 -4.08 6.71 -9.52
C PRO A 495 -3.78 8.14 -9.97
N LEU A 496 -2.61 8.45 -10.56
CA LEU A 496 -2.37 9.75 -11.19
C LEU A 496 -3.32 9.96 -12.37
N LEU A 497 -3.50 8.94 -13.23
CA LEU A 497 -4.48 8.98 -14.32
C LEU A 497 -5.90 9.28 -13.79
N ALA A 498 -6.31 8.70 -12.66
CA ALA A 498 -7.61 9.01 -12.06
C ALA A 498 -7.74 10.45 -11.57
N GLU A 499 -6.66 11.03 -11.02
CA GLU A 499 -6.59 12.43 -10.63
C GLU A 499 -6.61 13.38 -11.85
N GLU A 500 -5.89 13.04 -12.91
CA GLU A 500 -5.80 13.81 -14.17
C GLU A 500 -7.14 13.83 -14.93
N GLN A 501 -7.86 12.71 -14.96
CA GLN A 501 -9.17 12.59 -15.60
C GLN A 501 -10.31 13.17 -14.75
N ASN A 502 -10.01 13.74 -13.57
CA ASN A 502 -10.99 14.17 -12.55
C ASN A 502 -12.05 13.06 -12.28
N ALA A 503 -11.62 11.80 -12.22
CA ALA A 503 -12.52 10.66 -12.10
C ALA A 503 -13.24 10.67 -10.75
N GLU A 504 -14.50 10.28 -10.70
CA GLU A 504 -15.30 10.18 -9.47
C GLU A 504 -14.94 8.90 -8.70
N LEU A 505 -14.62 7.83 -9.44
CA LEU A 505 -14.22 6.52 -8.91
C LEU A 505 -12.90 6.03 -9.52
N LEU A 506 -12.11 5.33 -8.72
CA LEU A 506 -11.04 4.42 -9.14
C LEU A 506 -11.38 3.01 -8.66
N VAL A 507 -11.60 2.08 -9.59
CA VAL A 507 -11.94 0.68 -9.30
C VAL A 507 -10.86 -0.23 -9.87
N SER A 508 -9.97 -0.70 -9.00
CA SER A 508 -8.94 -1.68 -9.37
C SER A 508 -9.49 -3.10 -9.29
N ILE A 509 -9.17 -3.95 -10.26
CA ILE A 509 -9.71 -5.30 -10.43
C ILE A 509 -8.56 -6.31 -10.43
N HIS A 510 -8.59 -7.20 -9.43
CA HIS A 510 -7.58 -8.18 -9.08
C HIS A 510 -8.20 -9.58 -8.88
N ALA A 511 -7.37 -10.61 -8.68
CA ALA A 511 -7.80 -11.91 -8.17
C ALA A 511 -6.79 -12.46 -7.14
N ASN A 512 -7.31 -12.90 -6.00
CA ASN A 512 -6.56 -13.10 -4.78
C ASN A 512 -5.71 -14.38 -4.85
N ALA A 513 -4.61 -14.41 -4.12
CA ALA A 513 -3.84 -15.64 -3.91
C ALA A 513 -3.35 -15.69 -2.46
N LEU A 514 -3.42 -16.88 -1.86
CA LEU A 514 -2.83 -17.11 -0.54
C LEU A 514 -1.32 -17.30 -0.67
N PRO A 515 -0.51 -16.74 0.25
CA PRO A 515 0.93 -16.96 0.27
C PRO A 515 1.27 -18.36 0.80
N ASP A 516 2.48 -18.82 0.48
CA ASP A 516 3.12 -19.97 1.11
C ASP A 516 2.97 -19.92 2.64
N GLY A 517 2.65 -21.06 3.25
CA GLY A 517 2.41 -21.17 4.69
C GLY A 517 0.95 -21.07 5.12
N VAL A 518 0.01 -20.79 4.20
CA VAL A 518 -1.43 -20.73 4.48
C VAL A 518 -2.20 -21.80 3.71
N ASP A 519 -2.99 -22.62 4.41
CA ASP A 519 -3.82 -23.67 3.82
C ASP A 519 -4.89 -23.05 2.89
N PRO A 520 -4.93 -23.44 1.59
CA PRO A 520 -5.87 -22.89 0.61
C PRO A 520 -7.33 -23.11 0.96
N ALA A 521 -7.67 -24.12 1.78
CA ALA A 521 -9.05 -24.38 2.21
C ALA A 521 -9.59 -23.31 3.18
N THR A 522 -8.72 -22.43 3.73
CA THR A 522 -9.12 -21.45 4.75
C THR A 522 -9.78 -20.19 4.21
N ARG A 523 -9.63 -19.86 2.91
CA ARG A 523 -10.26 -18.68 2.28
C ARG A 523 -10.74 -18.94 0.86
N ARG A 524 -11.86 -18.31 0.51
CA ARG A 524 -12.49 -18.33 -0.81
C ARG A 524 -13.47 -17.17 -0.92
N GLY A 525 -13.81 -16.76 -2.13
CA GLY A 525 -14.81 -15.73 -2.35
C GLY A 525 -14.27 -14.43 -2.91
N SER A 526 -15.20 -13.51 -3.22
CA SER A 526 -14.87 -12.15 -3.60
C SER A 526 -14.66 -11.28 -2.35
N GLY A 527 -13.72 -10.33 -2.41
CA GLY A 527 -13.50 -9.34 -1.36
C GLY A 527 -13.27 -7.94 -1.94
N VAL A 528 -13.71 -6.90 -1.23
CA VAL A 528 -13.51 -5.50 -1.66
C VAL A 528 -12.75 -4.71 -0.60
N TYR A 529 -11.66 -4.10 -1.02
CA TYR A 529 -10.70 -3.39 -0.20
C TYR A 529 -10.86 -1.88 -0.35
N TYR A 530 -10.83 -1.17 0.77
CA TYR A 530 -10.85 0.29 0.85
C TYR A 530 -9.82 0.77 1.87
N TYR A 531 -9.54 2.08 1.89
CA TYR A 531 -8.69 2.70 2.90
C TYR A 531 -9.30 4.00 3.39
N GLN A 532 -9.67 4.92 2.48
CA GLN A 532 -10.33 6.15 2.87
C GLN A 532 -11.80 5.90 3.26
N PRO A 533 -12.29 6.40 4.42
CA PRO A 533 -13.67 6.17 4.88
C PRO A 533 -14.76 6.59 3.87
N GLN A 534 -14.51 7.60 3.03
CA GLN A 534 -15.37 8.00 1.92
C GLN A 534 -15.71 6.85 0.95
N ALA A 535 -14.77 5.92 0.72
CA ALA A 535 -14.94 4.82 -0.22
C ALA A 535 -15.74 3.63 0.35
N ARG A 536 -16.09 3.65 1.64
CA ARG A 536 -16.72 2.49 2.31
C ARG A 536 -18.06 2.09 1.67
N ALA A 537 -18.93 3.05 1.38
CA ALA A 537 -20.25 2.78 0.79
C ALA A 537 -20.15 2.18 -0.62
N LEU A 538 -19.14 2.58 -1.41
CA LEU A 538 -18.83 1.95 -2.69
C LEU A 538 -18.37 0.50 -2.51
N ALA A 539 -17.51 0.24 -1.51
CA ALA A 539 -17.05 -1.11 -1.21
C ALA A 539 -18.19 -2.04 -0.76
N ASP A 540 -19.10 -1.56 0.09
CA ASP A 540 -20.29 -2.30 0.51
C ASP A 540 -21.24 -2.58 -0.68
N ALA A 541 -21.47 -1.62 -1.57
CA ALA A 541 -22.32 -1.79 -2.76
C ALA A 541 -21.72 -2.78 -3.77
N LEU A 542 -20.40 -2.76 -3.97
CA LEU A 542 -19.68 -3.72 -4.81
C LEU A 542 -19.74 -5.13 -4.22
N GLN A 543 -19.40 -5.29 -2.93
CA GLN A 543 -19.41 -6.60 -2.27
C GLN A 543 -20.82 -7.19 -2.22
N GLY A 544 -21.84 -6.37 -1.91
CA GLY A 544 -23.23 -6.79 -1.93
C GLY A 544 -23.65 -7.30 -3.32
N SER A 545 -23.26 -6.60 -4.39
CA SER A 545 -23.54 -7.02 -5.77
C SER A 545 -22.81 -8.32 -6.15
N LEU A 546 -21.53 -8.46 -5.78
CA LEU A 546 -20.75 -9.68 -6.00
C LEU A 546 -21.41 -10.88 -5.30
N VAL A 547 -21.73 -10.78 -4.01
CA VAL A 547 -22.39 -11.84 -3.25
C VAL A 547 -23.80 -12.16 -3.76
N GLU A 548 -24.57 -11.16 -4.21
CA GLU A 548 -25.92 -11.35 -4.78
C GLU A 548 -25.89 -12.13 -6.10
N LYS A 549 -24.89 -11.90 -6.97
CA LYS A 549 -24.80 -12.50 -8.32
C LYS A 549 -23.92 -13.75 -8.41
N LEU A 550 -23.04 -13.95 -7.42
CA LEU A 550 -22.00 -14.98 -7.40
C LEU A 550 -21.94 -15.76 -6.07
N PRO A 551 -23.06 -16.25 -5.51
CA PRO A 551 -23.06 -16.94 -4.21
C PRO A 551 -22.19 -18.22 -4.20
N ASP A 552 -21.95 -18.82 -5.37
CA ASP A 552 -21.06 -19.96 -5.59
C ASP A 552 -19.57 -19.64 -5.40
N ILE A 553 -19.15 -18.40 -5.68
CA ILE A 553 -17.76 -17.94 -5.50
C ILE A 553 -17.40 -17.89 -4.01
N GLY A 554 -18.31 -17.36 -3.19
CA GLY A 554 -18.13 -17.12 -1.75
C GLY A 554 -17.96 -15.64 -1.40
N ASN A 555 -17.81 -15.35 -0.10
CA ASN A 555 -17.80 -14.00 0.46
C ASN A 555 -16.60 -13.83 1.40
N ASP A 556 -15.54 -13.14 0.95
CA ASP A 556 -14.38 -12.77 1.77
C ASP A 556 -14.61 -11.44 2.53
N GLY A 557 -15.55 -10.61 2.05
CA GLY A 557 -16.10 -9.46 2.77
C GLY A 557 -15.52 -8.11 2.32
N VAL A 558 -15.61 -7.12 3.22
CA VAL A 558 -15.15 -5.74 2.98
C VAL A 558 -14.00 -5.41 3.93
N HIS A 559 -12.83 -5.13 3.37
CA HIS A 559 -11.56 -5.02 4.11
C HIS A 559 -11.03 -3.59 4.13
N TYR A 560 -10.61 -3.13 5.30
CA TYR A 560 -9.76 -1.94 5.41
C TYR A 560 -8.29 -2.35 5.21
N GLN A 561 -7.63 -1.87 4.15
CA GLN A 561 -6.22 -2.20 3.88
C GLN A 561 -5.48 -1.08 3.15
N ASN A 562 -4.22 -0.88 3.56
CA ASN A 562 -3.31 0.14 3.05
C ASN A 562 -2.69 -0.26 1.69
N LEU A 563 -3.51 -0.36 0.64
CA LEU A 563 -3.10 -0.68 -0.73
C LEU A 563 -2.84 0.60 -1.53
N ALA A 564 -1.93 0.56 -2.51
CA ALA A 564 -1.58 1.73 -3.30
C ALA A 564 -2.77 2.30 -4.11
N LEU A 565 -3.68 1.43 -4.54
CA LEU A 565 -4.88 1.77 -5.30
C LEU A 565 -6.08 2.13 -4.40
N THR A 566 -6.04 1.89 -3.08
CA THR A 566 -7.11 2.28 -2.13
C THR A 566 -6.78 3.57 -1.36
N ARG A 567 -5.49 3.90 -1.22
CA ARG A 567 -4.99 5.14 -0.59
C ARG A 567 -5.41 6.48 -1.22
N PRO A 568 -5.58 6.65 -2.55
CA PRO A 568 -5.78 7.96 -3.16
C PRO A 568 -7.02 8.68 -2.61
N THR A 569 -6.92 9.99 -2.40
CA THR A 569 -7.99 10.78 -1.77
C THR A 569 -8.86 11.56 -2.76
N THR A 570 -8.35 11.91 -3.94
CA THR A 570 -9.02 12.77 -4.95
C THR A 570 -10.30 12.19 -5.54
N GLN A 571 -10.46 10.87 -5.46
CA GLN A 571 -11.61 10.12 -5.90
C GLN A 571 -11.90 8.98 -4.92
N LEU A 572 -13.11 8.40 -5.01
CA LEU A 572 -13.44 7.21 -4.21
C LEU A 572 -12.69 6.00 -4.81
N SER A 573 -11.76 5.43 -4.04
CA SER A 573 -10.81 4.43 -4.55
C SER A 573 -10.96 3.09 -3.82
N VAL A 574 -11.15 2.02 -4.59
CA VAL A 574 -11.35 0.65 -4.10
C VAL A 574 -10.58 -0.36 -4.97
N LEU A 575 -10.25 -1.50 -4.37
CA LEU A 575 -9.67 -2.65 -5.06
C LEU A 575 -10.57 -3.87 -4.83
N ILE A 576 -10.91 -4.57 -5.92
CA ILE A 576 -11.77 -5.76 -5.92
C ILE A 576 -10.88 -6.97 -6.12
N GLU A 577 -10.80 -7.84 -5.13
CA GLU A 577 -10.33 -9.21 -5.31
C GLU A 577 -11.51 -10.06 -5.77
N THR A 578 -11.54 -10.39 -7.05
CA THR A 578 -12.72 -11.04 -7.68
C THR A 578 -12.99 -12.43 -7.12
N ALA A 579 -11.96 -13.26 -6.98
CA ALA A 579 -12.02 -14.60 -6.41
C ALA A 579 -10.61 -15.08 -6.03
N TYR A 580 -10.48 -16.17 -5.27
CA TYR A 580 -9.17 -16.77 -4.94
C TYR A 580 -8.67 -17.70 -6.05
N LEU A 581 -7.50 -17.43 -6.62
CA LEU A 581 -6.79 -18.30 -7.56
C LEU A 581 -6.40 -19.65 -6.93
N THR A 582 -6.26 -19.68 -5.61
CA THR A 582 -5.96 -20.88 -4.80
C THR A 582 -7.21 -21.71 -4.42
N ASP A 583 -8.42 -21.33 -4.86
CA ASP A 583 -9.64 -22.17 -4.76
C ASP A 583 -10.01 -22.72 -6.15
N LYS A 584 -10.13 -24.05 -6.27
CA LYS A 584 -10.39 -24.74 -7.54
C LYS A 584 -11.69 -24.28 -8.23
N GLY A 585 -12.73 -23.92 -7.48
CA GLY A 585 -14.00 -23.46 -8.02
C GLY A 585 -13.95 -22.00 -8.50
N ASN A 586 -13.29 -21.14 -7.72
CA ASN A 586 -13.05 -19.73 -7.99
C ASN A 586 -12.23 -19.58 -9.29
N LEU A 587 -11.11 -20.31 -9.40
CA LEU A 587 -10.26 -20.28 -10.60
C LEU A 587 -11.01 -20.75 -11.86
N ARG A 588 -11.81 -21.83 -11.78
CA ARG A 588 -12.64 -22.30 -12.91
C ARG A 588 -13.57 -21.21 -13.44
N GLN A 589 -14.21 -20.45 -12.55
CA GLN A 589 -15.08 -19.35 -12.95
C GLN A 589 -14.27 -18.23 -13.62
N LEU A 590 -13.14 -17.82 -13.03
CA LEU A 590 -12.23 -16.81 -13.62
C LEU A 590 -11.69 -17.23 -15.00
N MET A 591 -11.36 -18.51 -15.20
CA MET A 591 -10.88 -19.05 -16.48
C MET A 591 -11.96 -19.20 -17.55
N SER A 592 -13.23 -19.31 -17.17
CA SER A 592 -14.34 -19.43 -18.11
C SER A 592 -14.81 -18.06 -18.64
N GLY A 593 -15.17 -17.99 -19.93
CA GLY A 593 -15.77 -16.76 -20.50
C GLY A 593 -17.08 -16.37 -19.81
N ALA A 594 -17.92 -17.36 -19.48
CA ALA A 594 -19.17 -17.15 -18.76
C ALA A 594 -18.97 -16.62 -17.33
N GLY A 595 -18.01 -17.16 -16.57
CA GLY A 595 -17.70 -16.67 -15.23
C GLY A 595 -17.16 -15.25 -15.24
N ARG A 596 -16.25 -14.90 -16.18
CA ARG A 596 -15.78 -13.52 -16.37
C ARG A 596 -16.91 -12.54 -16.72
N GLU A 597 -17.86 -12.94 -17.56
CA GLU A 597 -19.07 -12.14 -17.84
C GLU A 597 -19.89 -11.91 -16.55
N ARG A 598 -20.09 -12.95 -15.72
CA ARG A 598 -20.81 -12.81 -14.44
C ARG A 598 -20.08 -11.83 -13.49
N PHE A 599 -18.75 -11.91 -13.38
CA PHE A 599 -17.96 -10.94 -12.60
C PHE A 599 -18.12 -9.51 -13.13
N ALA A 600 -17.97 -9.30 -14.44
CA ALA A 600 -18.09 -7.98 -15.04
C ALA A 600 -19.50 -7.37 -14.85
N GLN A 601 -20.55 -8.20 -15.01
CA GLN A 601 -21.93 -7.79 -14.73
C GLN A 601 -22.15 -7.42 -13.26
N ALA A 602 -21.63 -8.22 -12.31
CA ALA A 602 -21.75 -7.96 -10.88
C ALA A 602 -21.05 -6.66 -10.46
N ILE A 603 -19.83 -6.41 -10.96
CA ILE A 603 -19.06 -5.18 -10.70
C ILE A 603 -19.80 -3.97 -11.28
N ALA A 604 -20.22 -4.02 -12.56
CA ALA A 604 -20.95 -2.92 -13.19
C ALA A 604 -22.28 -2.60 -12.48
N GLN A 605 -23.01 -3.64 -12.00
CA GLN A 605 -24.23 -3.47 -11.20
C GLN A 605 -23.95 -2.87 -9.81
N GLY A 606 -22.83 -3.22 -9.17
CA GLY A 606 -22.43 -2.65 -7.88
C GLY A 606 -22.10 -1.15 -7.98
N ILE A 607 -21.39 -0.76 -9.04
CA ILE A 607 -21.11 0.65 -9.36
C ILE A 607 -22.43 1.40 -9.67
N GLU A 608 -23.30 0.83 -10.49
CA GLU A 608 -24.61 1.43 -10.79
C GLU A 608 -25.49 1.59 -9.53
N ARG A 609 -25.50 0.59 -8.66
CA ARG A 609 -26.21 0.60 -7.37
C ARG A 609 -25.67 1.72 -6.47
N PHE A 610 -24.35 1.85 -6.32
CA PHE A 610 -23.72 2.92 -5.54
C PHE A 610 -24.18 4.33 -5.98
N TYR A 611 -24.12 4.64 -7.28
CA TYR A 611 -24.59 5.94 -7.79
C TYR A 611 -26.10 6.14 -7.62
N ARG A 612 -26.90 5.08 -7.74
CA ARG A 612 -28.37 5.11 -7.57
C ARG A 612 -28.78 5.35 -6.12
N ASP A 613 -28.08 4.73 -5.17
CA ASP A 613 -28.32 4.89 -3.74
C ASP A 613 -27.90 6.31 -3.30
N ALA A 614 -26.73 6.80 -3.75
CA ALA A 614 -26.31 8.18 -3.54
C ALA A 614 -27.29 9.21 -4.14
N ALA A 615 -27.86 8.95 -5.33
CA ALA A 615 -28.89 9.79 -5.95
C ALA A 615 -30.24 9.80 -5.21
N THR A 616 -30.47 8.84 -4.31
CA THR A 616 -31.71 8.72 -3.52
C THR A 616 -31.51 8.95 -2.02
N GLY A 617 -30.31 9.33 -1.59
CA GLY A 617 -29.98 9.61 -0.19
C GLY A 617 -29.98 8.37 0.71
N ARG A 618 -29.54 7.22 0.19
CA ARG A 618 -29.45 5.93 0.89
C ARG A 618 -28.02 5.54 1.22
#